data_AF-A0AAU5VGE0-F1
#
_entry.id   AF-A0AAU5VGE0-F1
#
_cell.length_a   1.000
_cell.length_b   1.000
_cell.length_c   1.000
_cell.angle_alpha   90.00
_cell.angle_beta   90.00
_cell.angle_gamma   90.00
#
_symmetry.space_group_name_H-M   'P 1'
#
loop_
_entity.id
_entity.type
_entity.pdbx_description
1 polymer ?
#
loop_
_entity_poly.entity_id
_entity_poly.type
_entity_poly.pdbx_seq_one_letter_code
_entity_poly.pdbx_strand_id
1 'polypeptide(L)'
;MTLEQGTSGEVHVLWHARHLATEEDGRIIHQDPDGTMHLDEEEWRLVGVHTTEAAAEAQREASKGLPGFRGEPDCFEISPLTLDEDLWTHGFVTEFPDGTHQD
;
A
#
# COMPACT_ATOMS: atom_id res chain seq x y z
N MET A 1 14.75 -17.37 -27.68
CA MET A 1 14.81 -15.90 -27.61
C MET A 1 15.76 -15.56 -26.48
N THR A 2 16.73 -14.67 -26.71
CA THR A 2 17.62 -14.21 -25.64
C THR A 2 16.94 -13.04 -24.95
N LEU A 3 16.55 -13.20 -23.69
CA LEU A 3 16.13 -12.06 -22.87
C LEU A 3 17.40 -11.27 -22.56
N GLU A 4 17.48 -10.05 -23.06
CA GLU A 4 18.50 -9.10 -22.64
C GLU A 4 18.24 -8.78 -21.17
N GLN A 5 19.08 -9.31 -20.27
CA GLN A 5 18.97 -9.00 -18.86
C GLN A 5 19.44 -7.56 -18.66
N GLY A 6 18.49 -6.63 -18.62
CA GLY A 6 18.70 -5.32 -18.06
C GLY A 6 19.25 -5.46 -16.65
N THR A 7 20.18 -4.57 -16.26
CA THR A 7 20.59 -4.49 -14.86
C THR A 7 19.39 -4.04 -14.04
N SER A 8 18.77 -5.00 -13.35
CA SER A 8 17.70 -4.72 -12.40
C SER A 8 18.21 -3.68 -11.38
N GLY A 9 17.52 -2.55 -11.34
CA GLY A 9 17.79 -1.46 -10.41
C GLY A 9 16.92 -1.59 -9.18
N GLU A 10 17.48 -1.32 -8.02
CA GLU A 10 16.70 -1.15 -6.79
C GLU A 10 16.02 0.23 -6.80
N VAL A 11 14.73 0.27 -6.50
CA VAL A 11 13.96 1.48 -6.23
C VAL A 11 13.35 1.43 -4.83
N HIS A 12 12.94 2.58 -4.34
CA HIS A 12 12.47 2.80 -2.98
C HIS A 12 11.04 3.32 -3.07
N VAL A 13 10.08 2.51 -2.62
CA VAL A 13 8.65 2.84 -2.66
C VAL A 13 8.26 3.46 -1.34
N LEU A 14 7.74 4.70 -1.38
CA LEU A 14 7.15 5.37 -0.23
C LEU A 14 5.66 5.01 -0.17
N TRP A 15 5.25 4.42 0.94
CA TRP A 15 3.87 4.10 1.28
C TRP A 15 3.36 4.97 2.43
N HIS A 16 2.04 5.16 2.50
CA HIS A 16 1.35 5.66 3.68
C HIS A 16 0.24 4.69 4.08
N ALA A 17 0.22 4.25 5.33
CA ALA A 17 -0.89 3.52 5.91
C ALA A 17 -1.92 4.53 6.43
N ARG A 18 -3.05 4.65 5.75
CA ARG A 18 -4.17 5.44 6.24
C ARG A 18 -5.02 4.56 7.15
N HIS A 19 -5.12 4.93 8.42
CA HIS A 19 -6.07 4.29 9.33
C HIS A 19 -7.48 4.69 8.91
N LEU A 20 -8.28 3.73 8.44
CA LEU A 20 -9.65 4.02 8.04
C LEU A 20 -10.53 4.25 9.27
N ALA A 21 -10.56 5.51 9.71
CA ALA A 21 -11.47 6.03 10.72
C ALA A 21 -12.01 7.46 10.38
N THR A 22 -13.25 7.63 9.85
CA THR A 22 -14.06 8.89 9.70
C THR A 22 -15.60 8.62 9.71
N GLU A 23 -16.44 9.31 10.51
CA GLU A 23 -17.87 9.01 10.90
C GLU A 23 -18.68 10.32 11.00
N GLU A 24 -19.81 10.33 11.73
CA GLU A 24 -20.32 11.58 12.31
C GLU A 24 -19.34 12.22 13.34
N ASP A 25 -18.51 11.45 14.06
CA ASP A 25 -17.38 11.92 14.89
C ASP A 25 -16.02 11.73 14.19
N GLY A 26 -15.67 10.49 13.83
CA GLY A 26 -14.48 10.20 13.04
C GLY A 26 -14.03 8.73 12.90
N ARG A 27 -14.91 7.75 12.60
CA ARG A 27 -14.64 6.30 12.39
C ARG A 27 -15.32 5.64 11.14
N ILE A 28 -14.52 5.18 10.17
CA ILE A 28 -14.89 4.60 8.86
C ILE A 28 -14.96 3.15 9.21
N ILE A 29 -16.07 2.51 8.90
CA ILE A 29 -16.25 1.12 9.27
C ILE A 29 -16.60 0.38 8.01
N HIS A 30 -15.71 -0.52 7.64
CA HIS A 30 -16.00 -1.57 6.68
C HIS A 30 -16.80 -2.63 7.44
N GLN A 31 -17.93 -3.01 6.84
CA GLN A 31 -18.87 -3.96 7.43
C GLN A 31 -18.85 -5.20 6.55
N ASP A 32 -18.47 -6.33 7.13
CA ASP A 32 -18.46 -7.60 6.42
C ASP A 32 -19.89 -8.04 6.04
N PRO A 33 -20.03 -8.95 5.06
CA PRO A 33 -21.34 -9.49 4.67
C PRO A 33 -22.14 -10.16 5.81
N ASP A 34 -21.49 -10.55 6.92
CA ASP A 34 -22.13 -11.11 8.11
C ASP A 34 -22.51 -10.05 9.18
N GLY A 35 -22.11 -8.79 8.97
CA GLY A 35 -22.34 -7.67 9.87
C GLY A 35 -21.25 -7.44 10.91
N THR A 36 -20.11 -8.14 10.84
CA THR A 36 -18.91 -7.87 11.63
C THR A 36 -18.34 -6.48 11.27
N MET A 37 -17.72 -5.86 12.27
CA MET A 37 -17.15 -4.51 12.19
C MET A 37 -15.68 -4.62 12.59
N HIS A 38 -14.76 -4.54 11.64
CA HIS A 38 -13.32 -4.54 11.91
C HIS A 38 -12.87 -3.17 12.45
N LEU A 39 -11.87 -3.15 13.33
CA LEU A 39 -11.46 -1.97 14.13
C LEU A 39 -10.01 -1.53 13.83
N ASP A 40 -9.51 -1.91 12.66
CA ASP A 40 -8.09 -1.96 12.35
C ASP A 40 -7.80 -2.08 10.84
N GLU A 41 -8.62 -1.43 9.99
CA GLU A 41 -8.35 -1.39 8.54
C GLU A 41 -7.32 -0.31 8.16
N GLU A 42 -6.08 -0.76 7.93
CA GLU A 42 -5.01 0.02 7.32
C GLU A 42 -5.13 0.02 5.79
N GLU A 43 -5.49 1.16 5.19
CA GLU A 43 -5.43 1.34 3.74
C GLU A 43 -4.03 1.81 3.32
N TRP A 44 -3.22 0.89 2.80
CA TRP A 44 -1.89 1.19 2.26
C TRP A 44 -1.98 1.89 0.90
N ARG A 45 -1.41 3.10 0.82
CA ARG A 45 -1.40 3.95 -0.39
C ARG A 45 0.03 4.22 -0.85
N LEU A 46 0.31 4.00 -2.13
CA LEU A 46 1.59 4.38 -2.75
C LEU A 46 1.66 5.91 -2.90
N VAL A 47 2.69 6.51 -2.31
CA VAL A 47 2.94 7.97 -2.32
C VAL A 47 4.00 8.34 -3.36
N GLY A 48 4.97 7.45 -3.63
CA GLY A 48 5.95 7.62 -4.70
C GLY A 48 6.92 6.47 -4.84
N VAL A 49 7.71 6.47 -5.92
CA VAL A 49 8.77 5.50 -6.21
C VAL A 49 10.02 6.27 -6.62
N HIS A 50 11.16 5.95 -6.01
CA HIS A 50 12.42 6.70 -6.18
C HIS A 50 13.60 5.79 -6.46
N THR A 51 14.55 6.23 -7.27
CA THR A 51 15.80 5.48 -7.54
C THR A 51 16.82 5.56 -6.40
N THR A 52 16.51 6.26 -5.30
CA THR A 52 17.38 6.38 -4.11
C THR A 52 16.55 6.58 -2.85
N GLU A 53 16.96 5.95 -1.74
CA GLU A 53 16.37 6.14 -0.40
C GLU A 53 16.25 7.62 0.00
N ALA A 54 17.30 8.41 -0.20
CA ALA A 54 17.33 9.83 0.17
C ALA A 54 16.25 10.69 -0.53
N ALA A 55 15.80 10.30 -1.72
CA ALA A 55 14.72 10.98 -2.42
C ALA A 55 13.34 10.57 -1.90
N ALA A 56 13.16 9.29 -1.53
CA ALA A 56 11.97 8.81 -0.84
C ALA A 56 11.82 9.46 0.55
N GLU A 57 12.92 9.58 1.29
CA GLU A 57 13.00 10.28 2.58
C GLU A 57 12.65 11.76 2.44
N ALA A 58 13.19 12.45 1.44
CA ALA A 58 12.83 13.84 1.16
C ALA A 58 11.34 14.01 0.80
N GLN A 59 10.74 13.06 0.08
CA GLN A 59 9.30 13.06 -0.16
C GLN A 59 8.50 12.78 1.13
N ARG A 60 8.96 11.86 1.99
CA ARG A 60 8.32 11.55 3.28
C ARG A 60 8.20 12.79 4.16
N GLU A 61 9.31 13.50 4.37
CA GLU A 61 9.32 14.71 5.21
C GLU A 61 8.46 15.83 4.63
N ALA A 62 8.42 15.99 3.31
CA ALA A 62 7.49 16.92 2.65
C ALA A 62 6.02 16.48 2.82
N SER A 63 5.75 15.17 2.75
CA SER A 63 4.39 14.60 2.80
C SER A 63 3.76 14.70 4.19
N LYS A 64 4.55 14.59 5.26
CA LYS A 64 4.11 14.82 6.65
C LYS A 64 3.43 16.19 6.87
N GLY A 65 3.72 17.19 6.04
CA GLY A 65 3.08 18.51 6.12
C GLY A 65 1.71 18.63 5.44
N LEU A 66 1.31 17.65 4.62
CA LEU A 66 0.12 17.75 3.77
C LEU A 66 -1.19 17.53 4.55
N PRO A 67 -2.32 18.13 4.11
CA PRO A 67 -3.65 17.79 4.62
C PRO A 67 -3.92 16.28 4.51
N GLY A 68 -4.57 15.69 5.51
CA GLY A 68 -4.60 14.23 5.70
C GLY A 68 -3.38 13.77 6.47
N PHE A 69 -2.25 13.57 5.78
CA PHE A 69 -1.03 12.99 6.34
C PHE A 69 -0.48 13.66 7.60
N ARG A 70 -0.67 14.98 7.77
CA ARG A 70 -0.25 15.68 9.01
C ARG A 70 -0.96 15.22 10.30
N GLY A 71 -2.06 14.47 10.18
CA GLY A 71 -2.73 13.81 11.31
C GLY A 71 -2.12 12.45 11.67
N GLU A 72 -1.41 11.83 10.71
CA GLU A 72 -0.83 10.49 10.78
C GLU A 72 0.64 10.53 10.26
N PRO A 73 1.52 11.36 10.86
CA PRO A 73 2.85 11.65 10.31
C PRO A 73 3.84 10.50 10.44
N ASP A 74 3.60 9.55 11.36
CA ASP A 74 4.48 8.41 11.60
C ASP A 74 4.06 7.17 10.76
N CYS A 75 2.96 7.25 10.02
CA CYS A 75 2.35 6.14 9.28
C CYS A 75 2.90 6.02 7.84
N PHE A 76 4.20 6.31 7.65
CA PHE A 76 4.89 6.20 6.36
C PHE A 76 5.96 5.11 6.39
N GLU A 77 5.97 4.24 5.38
CA GLU A 77 7.00 3.23 5.18
C GLU A 77 7.79 3.51 3.89
N ILE A 78 9.10 3.27 3.90
CA ILE A 78 9.92 3.20 2.69
C ILE A 78 10.42 1.77 2.55
N SER A 79 9.98 1.08 1.49
CA SER A 79 10.30 -0.32 1.24
C SER A 79 11.11 -0.43 -0.07
N PRO A 80 12.20 -1.23 -0.13
CA PRO A 80 12.91 -1.48 -1.37
C PRO A 80 12.06 -2.35 -2.32
N LEU A 81 12.23 -2.14 -3.62
CA LEU A 81 11.59 -2.89 -4.70
C LEU A 81 12.59 -3.09 -5.83
N THR A 82 12.67 -4.32 -6.32
CA THR A 82 13.49 -4.70 -7.48
C THR A 82 12.76 -4.31 -8.77
N LEU A 83 13.41 -3.59 -9.68
CA LEU A 83 12.87 -3.37 -11.02
C LEU A 83 12.91 -4.66 -11.84
N ASP A 84 11.93 -4.83 -12.71
CA ASP A 84 11.75 -6.02 -13.57
C ASP A 84 11.56 -7.35 -12.79
N GLU A 85 11.08 -7.27 -11.53
CA GLU A 85 10.68 -8.42 -10.71
C GLU A 85 9.16 -8.68 -10.80
N ASP A 86 8.79 -9.90 -11.20
CA ASP A 86 7.40 -10.37 -11.23
C ASP A 86 6.91 -10.73 -9.82
N LEU A 87 6.33 -9.78 -9.08
CA LEU A 87 5.83 -10.00 -7.72
C LEU A 87 4.52 -10.83 -7.66
N TRP A 88 3.63 -10.66 -8.64
CA TRP A 88 2.34 -11.36 -8.69
C TRP A 88 2.32 -12.36 -9.84
N THR A 89 2.82 -13.58 -9.58
CA THR A 89 2.98 -14.64 -10.59
C THR A 89 1.81 -15.62 -10.69
N HIS A 90 0.89 -15.64 -9.72
CA HIS A 90 -0.11 -16.71 -9.56
C HIS A 90 -1.53 -16.39 -10.06
N GLY A 91 -1.82 -15.17 -10.53
CA GLY A 91 -3.20 -14.74 -10.80
C GLY A 91 -4.01 -14.51 -9.52
N PHE A 92 -5.28 -14.12 -9.65
CA PHE A 92 -6.18 -13.92 -8.51
C PHE A 92 -7.21 -15.03 -8.45
N VAL A 93 -7.69 -15.35 -7.24
CA VAL A 93 -8.84 -16.24 -7.03
C VAL A 93 -10.03 -15.43 -6.52
N THR A 94 -11.23 -15.81 -6.92
CA THR A 94 -12.48 -15.28 -6.36
C THR A 94 -13.02 -16.26 -5.34
N GLU A 95 -13.08 -15.85 -4.07
CA GLU A 95 -13.71 -16.62 -2.99
C GLU A 95 -15.17 -16.19 -2.85
N PHE A 96 -16.10 -17.15 -2.88
CA PHE A 96 -17.53 -16.91 -2.74
C PHE A 96 -18.02 -17.20 -1.30
N PRO A 97 -19.12 -16.58 -0.83
CA PRO A 97 -19.64 -16.79 0.53
C PRO A 97 -20.06 -18.22 0.88
N ASP A 98 -20.19 -19.12 -0.10
CA ASP A 98 -20.45 -20.55 0.10
C ASP A 98 -19.18 -21.40 0.25
N GLY A 99 -18.00 -20.77 0.27
CA GLY A 99 -16.70 -21.43 0.36
C GLY A 99 -16.21 -22.04 -0.96
N THR A 100 -16.82 -21.67 -2.09
CA THR A 100 -16.27 -22.02 -3.42
C THR A 100 -15.24 -20.99 -3.89
N HIS A 101 -14.25 -21.47 -4.65
CA HIS A 101 -13.16 -20.66 -5.20
C HIS A 101 -13.17 -20.78 -6.72
N GLN A 102 -12.89 -19.69 -7.43
CA GLN A 102 -12.73 -19.67 -8.89
C GLN A 102 -11.42 -18.98 -9.28
N ASP A 103 -10.61 -19.67 -10.08
CA ASP A 103 -9.41 -19.16 -10.77
C ASP A 103 -9.79 -18.32 -12.03
#